data_AF-A0A7S0ANA2-F1
#
_entry.id   AF-A0A7S0ANA2-F1
#
_cell.length_a   1.000
_cell.length_b   1.000
_cell.length_c   1.000
_cell.angle_alpha   90.00
_cell.angle_beta   90.00
_cell.angle_gamma   90.00
#
_symmetry.space_group_name_H-M   'P 1'
#
loop_
_entity.id
_entity.type
_entity.pdbx_description
1 polymer ?
#
loop_
_entity_poly.entity_id
_entity_poly.type
_entity_poly.pdbx_seq_one_letter_code
_entity_poly.pdbx_strand_id
1 'polypeptide(L)'
;LEYHAGTGSALSRFASSCSKIRRHACNSRWENHKHDRSDKRRRHRDRLLLRLRAHISQAMPRRFFLKATLRPEKEQAYIDEHDNIYPEVSKGLRSAGVINLHIWKEALQLFMLIEMEDDKDLSVFGEGSDYRKSSPRVVEWEDKMATEFHSGWTQIEEIHSSDNWK
;
A
#
# COMPACT_ATOMS: atom_id res chain seq x y z
N LEU A 1 -52.65 30.64 25.92
CA LEU A 1 -52.87 30.30 24.49
C LEU A 1 -52.09 29.03 24.22
N GLU A 2 -52.64 27.90 24.67
CA GLU A 2 -52.07 26.57 24.47
C GLU A 2 -52.66 26.01 23.17
N TYR A 3 -51.81 25.59 22.24
CA TYR A 3 -52.22 25.05 20.95
C TYR A 3 -52.03 23.53 20.93
N HIS A 4 -53.10 22.86 20.53
CA HIS A 4 -53.30 21.42 20.59
C HIS A 4 -52.31 20.59 19.76
N ALA A 5 -52.03 19.40 20.29
CA ALA A 5 -51.41 18.28 19.59
C ALA A 5 -52.25 17.84 18.37
N GLY A 6 -51.64 17.82 17.19
CA GLY A 6 -52.20 17.26 15.96
C GLY A 6 -51.41 16.02 15.53
N THR A 7 -51.89 14.84 15.93
CA THR A 7 -51.49 13.54 15.38
C THR A 7 -52.10 13.39 13.98
N GLY A 8 -51.26 13.21 12.97
CA GLY A 8 -51.69 13.11 11.57
C GLY A 8 -50.79 12.18 10.77
N SER A 9 -50.97 10.87 10.99
CA SER A 9 -50.36 9.78 10.22
C SER A 9 -50.65 9.93 8.71
N ALA A 10 -49.61 10.15 7.91
CA ALA A 10 -49.64 10.09 6.45
C ALA A 10 -49.59 8.63 5.92
N LEU A 11 -50.29 7.71 6.58
CA LEU A 11 -50.42 6.31 6.17
C LEU A 11 -51.88 5.85 6.34
N SER A 12 -52.78 6.36 5.50
CA SER A 12 -54.16 5.83 5.45
C SER A 12 -54.90 6.07 4.14
N ARG A 13 -54.26 5.89 2.98
CA ARG A 13 -55.00 5.73 1.72
C ARG A 13 -54.32 4.73 0.80
N PHE A 14 -54.55 3.44 1.03
CA PHE A 14 -54.68 2.38 0.02
C PHE A 14 -54.78 1.03 0.75
N ALA A 15 -56.00 0.59 1.06
CA ALA A 15 -56.39 -0.83 1.13
C ALA A 15 -57.78 -0.94 1.76
N SER A 16 -58.83 -0.75 0.97
CA SER A 16 -60.12 -1.36 1.30
C SER A 16 -60.50 -2.33 0.20
N SER A 17 -60.90 -3.53 0.63
CA SER A 17 -61.23 -4.72 -0.15
C SER A 17 -60.07 -5.45 -0.81
N CYS A 18 -59.50 -6.43 -0.08
CA CYS A 18 -58.82 -7.60 -0.65
C CYS A 18 -58.74 -8.76 0.35
N SER A 19 -59.12 -9.95 -0.11
CA SER A 19 -59.24 -11.21 0.65
C SER A 19 -57.97 -11.58 1.44
N LYS A 20 -58.14 -12.35 2.53
CA LYS A 20 -57.08 -12.78 3.47
C LYS A 20 -55.84 -13.40 2.81
N ILE A 21 -55.96 -13.96 1.60
CA ILE A 21 -54.85 -14.50 0.80
C ILE A 21 -53.84 -13.42 0.36
N ARG A 22 -54.30 -12.17 0.14
CA ARG A 22 -53.44 -11.06 -0.31
C ARG A 22 -52.56 -10.45 0.80
N ARG A 23 -52.84 -10.69 2.08
CA ARG A 23 -52.05 -10.14 3.20
C ARG A 23 -50.69 -10.83 3.36
N HIS A 24 -50.63 -12.15 3.24
CA HIS A 24 -49.37 -12.89 3.28
C HIS A 24 -48.44 -12.52 2.11
N ALA A 25 -48.99 -12.39 0.90
CA ALA A 25 -48.23 -11.98 -0.29
C ALA A 25 -47.74 -10.52 -0.22
N CYS A 26 -48.47 -9.64 0.47
CA CYS A 26 -48.04 -8.25 0.67
C CYS A 26 -46.90 -8.14 1.70
N ASN A 27 -46.94 -8.95 2.76
CA ASN A 27 -45.93 -8.92 3.82
C ASN A 27 -44.58 -9.49 3.35
N SER A 28 -44.59 -10.61 2.62
CA SER A 28 -43.38 -11.19 2.02
C SER A 28 -42.77 -10.29 0.95
N ARG A 29 -43.60 -9.59 0.16
CA ARG A 29 -43.13 -8.59 -0.80
C ARG A 29 -42.47 -7.39 -0.13
N TRP A 30 -42.98 -6.96 1.03
CA TRP A 30 -42.40 -5.87 1.82
C TRP A 30 -41.06 -6.26 2.48
N GLU A 31 -40.96 -7.48 3.01
CA GLU A 31 -39.73 -8.02 3.60
C GLU A 31 -38.64 -8.20 2.54
N ASN A 32 -38.98 -8.76 1.37
CA ASN A 32 -38.07 -8.86 0.23
C ASN A 32 -37.59 -7.48 -0.25
N HIS A 33 -38.47 -6.47 -0.27
CA HIS A 33 -38.08 -5.10 -0.59
C HIS A 33 -37.14 -4.47 0.44
N LYS A 34 -37.29 -4.78 1.74
CA LYS A 34 -36.36 -4.32 2.79
C LYS A 34 -35.00 -5.01 2.65
N HIS A 35 -34.98 -6.32 2.39
CA HIS A 35 -33.76 -7.08 2.17
C HIS A 35 -32.99 -6.56 0.95
N ASP A 36 -33.65 -6.40 -0.19
CA ASP A 36 -33.07 -5.82 -1.42
C ASP A 36 -32.53 -4.40 -1.21
N ARG A 37 -33.23 -3.56 -0.42
CA ARG A 37 -32.74 -2.21 -0.08
C ARG A 37 -31.50 -2.25 0.83
N SER A 38 -31.43 -3.18 1.78
CA SER A 38 -30.26 -3.34 2.65
C SER A 38 -29.04 -3.84 1.86
N ASP A 39 -29.26 -4.77 0.93
CA ASP A 39 -28.25 -5.37 0.08
C ASP A 39 -27.74 -4.37 -0.98
N LYS A 40 -28.63 -3.54 -1.56
CA LYS A 40 -28.25 -2.41 -2.42
C LYS A 40 -27.41 -1.36 -1.68
N ARG A 41 -27.76 -1.04 -0.42
CA ARG A 41 -26.97 -0.11 0.42
C ARG A 41 -25.59 -0.68 0.75
N ARG A 42 -25.51 -1.99 1.05
CA ARG A 42 -24.25 -2.70 1.27
C ARG A 42 -23.36 -2.68 0.02
N ARG A 43 -23.89 -3.08 -1.13
CA ARG A 43 -23.17 -3.01 -2.42
C ARG A 43 -22.71 -1.60 -2.78
N HIS A 44 -23.54 -0.59 -2.55
CA HIS A 44 -23.17 0.80 -2.79
C HIS A 44 -22.03 1.24 -1.86
N ARG A 45 -22.09 0.90 -0.56
CA ARG A 45 -21.03 1.18 0.41
C ARG A 45 -19.75 0.45 0.05
N ASP A 46 -19.82 -0.82 -0.31
CA ASP A 46 -18.66 -1.64 -0.67
C ASP A 46 -18.01 -1.10 -1.96
N ARG A 47 -18.81 -0.63 -2.93
CA ARG A 47 -18.31 0.06 -4.14
C ARG A 47 -17.70 1.42 -3.83
N LEU A 48 -18.28 2.18 -2.90
CA LEU A 48 -17.74 3.46 -2.45
C LEU A 48 -16.41 3.24 -1.71
N LEU A 49 -16.32 2.24 -0.84
CA LEU A 49 -15.09 1.86 -0.15
C LEU A 49 -14.03 1.34 -1.10
N LEU A 50 -14.38 0.60 -2.15
CA LEU A 50 -13.44 0.17 -3.18
C LEU A 50 -12.89 1.38 -3.97
N ARG A 51 -13.76 2.33 -4.33
CA ARG A 51 -13.36 3.59 -4.98
C ARG A 51 -12.54 4.49 -4.07
N LEU A 52 -12.87 4.55 -2.78
CA LEU A 52 -12.14 5.30 -1.77
C LEU A 52 -10.77 4.66 -1.51
N ARG A 53 -10.67 3.32 -1.43
CA ARG A 53 -9.39 2.61 -1.37
C ARG A 53 -8.54 2.84 -2.63
N ALA A 54 -9.17 2.87 -3.81
CA ALA A 54 -8.49 3.21 -5.05
C ALA A 54 -8.04 4.68 -5.12
N HIS A 55 -8.78 5.61 -4.49
CA HIS A 55 -8.40 7.04 -4.41
C HIS A 55 -7.40 7.34 -3.29
N ILE A 56 -7.45 6.61 -2.17
CA ILE A 56 -6.52 6.77 -1.04
C ILE A 56 -5.17 6.11 -1.36
N SER A 57 -5.12 5.15 -2.28
CA SER A 57 -3.88 4.55 -2.78
C SER A 57 -3.29 5.32 -3.98
N GLN A 58 -3.27 6.65 -3.93
CA GLN A 58 -2.46 7.50 -4.83
C GLN A 58 -1.17 8.00 -4.15
N ALA A 59 -0.71 7.31 -3.10
CA ALA A 59 0.66 7.48 -2.64
C ALA A 59 1.59 6.89 -3.69
N MET A 60 2.21 7.75 -4.51
CA MET A 60 3.26 7.33 -5.43
C MET A 60 4.50 6.94 -4.62
N PRO A 61 5.12 5.78 -4.88
CA PRO A 61 6.31 5.38 -4.17
C PRO A 61 7.44 6.38 -4.41
N ARG A 62 8.24 6.66 -3.38
CA ARG A 62 9.45 7.46 -3.54
C ARG A 62 10.53 6.61 -4.19
N ARG A 63 11.15 7.16 -5.24
CA ARG A 63 12.19 6.49 -6.00
C ARG A 63 13.54 7.12 -5.72
N PHE A 64 14.53 6.28 -5.46
CA PHE A 64 15.91 6.68 -5.28
C PHE A 64 16.77 5.89 -6.26
N PHE A 65 17.56 6.59 -7.06
CA PHE A 65 18.54 5.97 -7.94
C PHE A 65 19.92 6.25 -7.39
N LEU A 66 20.73 5.21 -7.19
CA LEU A 66 22.07 5.30 -6.62
C LEU A 66 23.08 4.67 -7.56
N LYS A 67 24.31 5.18 -7.53
CA LYS A 67 25.47 4.57 -8.18
C LYS A 67 26.58 4.26 -7.19
N ALA A 68 27.31 3.18 -7.45
CA ALA A 68 28.55 2.87 -6.75
C ALA A 68 29.57 2.30 -7.73
N THR A 69 30.85 2.41 -7.37
CA THR A 69 31.94 1.75 -8.10
C THR A 69 32.47 0.59 -7.28
N LEU A 70 32.27 -0.62 -7.80
CA LEU A 70 32.73 -1.86 -7.22
C LEU A 70 34.26 -1.97 -7.33
N ARG A 71 34.89 -2.60 -6.34
CA ARG A 71 36.30 -2.98 -6.41
C ARG A 71 36.48 -4.13 -7.41
N PRO A 72 37.47 -4.10 -8.31
CA PRO A 72 37.65 -5.15 -9.32
C PRO A 72 37.73 -6.57 -8.74
N GLU A 73 38.40 -6.72 -7.60
CA GLU A 73 38.57 -8.00 -6.91
C GLU A 73 37.32 -8.49 -6.17
N LYS A 74 36.25 -7.70 -6.14
CA LYS A 74 35.00 -7.99 -5.43
C LYS A 74 33.84 -8.35 -6.35
N GLU A 75 34.03 -8.33 -7.67
CA GLU A 75 32.96 -8.51 -8.64
C GLU A 75 32.14 -9.79 -8.45
N GLN A 76 32.81 -10.95 -8.46
CA GLN A 76 32.11 -12.22 -8.33
C GLN A 76 31.53 -12.41 -6.92
N ALA A 77 32.28 -12.01 -5.89
CA ALA A 77 31.82 -12.10 -4.51
C ALA A 77 30.53 -11.27 -4.30
N TYR A 78 30.47 -10.05 -4.83
CA TYR A 78 29.28 -9.21 -4.75
C TYR A 78 28.05 -9.92 -5.31
N ILE A 79 28.17 -10.55 -6.48
CA ILE A 79 27.09 -11.27 -7.15
C ILE A 79 26.67 -12.49 -6.30
N ASP A 80 27.63 -13.32 -5.88
CA ASP A 80 27.37 -14.54 -5.13
C ASP A 80 26.66 -14.23 -3.80
N GLU A 81 27.05 -13.14 -3.13
CA GLU A 81 26.40 -12.69 -1.90
C GLU A 81 24.96 -12.22 -2.13
N HIS A 82 24.71 -11.45 -3.18
CA HIS A 82 23.35 -10.95 -3.49
C HIS A 82 22.41 -12.05 -3.99
N ASP A 83 22.93 -13.06 -4.70
CA ASP A 83 22.17 -14.26 -5.07
C ASP A 83 21.78 -15.09 -3.83
N ASN A 84 22.55 -14.96 -2.74
CA ASN A 84 22.35 -15.67 -1.48
C ASN A 84 22.09 -14.72 -0.31
N ILE A 85 21.38 -13.62 -0.58
CA ILE A 85 21.09 -12.58 0.41
C ILE A 85 20.46 -13.17 1.67
N TYR A 86 20.88 -12.67 2.83
CA TYR A 86 20.35 -13.15 4.11
C TYR A 86 18.85 -12.89 4.21
N PRO A 87 18.01 -13.88 4.60
CA PRO A 87 16.56 -13.68 4.72
C PRO A 87 16.18 -12.54 5.67
N GLU A 88 16.98 -12.31 6.72
CA GLU A 88 16.81 -11.22 7.67
C GLU A 88 16.97 -9.85 7.02
N VAL A 89 17.89 -9.73 6.06
CA VAL A 89 18.11 -8.50 5.28
C VAL A 89 16.87 -8.23 4.44
N SER A 90 16.43 -9.20 3.64
CA SER A 90 15.22 -9.03 2.82
C SER A 90 13.99 -8.70 3.66
N LYS A 91 13.82 -9.34 4.82
CA LYS A 91 12.74 -9.03 5.77
C LYS A 91 12.87 -7.63 6.35
N GLY A 92 14.08 -7.24 6.77
CA GLY A 92 14.38 -5.93 7.32
C GLY A 92 14.07 -4.81 6.33
N LEU A 93 14.51 -4.96 5.07
CA LEU A 93 14.21 -4.01 3.99
C LEU A 93 12.70 -3.81 3.82
N ARG A 94 11.94 -4.92 3.73
CA ARG A 94 10.47 -4.87 3.63
C ARG A 94 9.82 -4.20 4.83
N SER A 95 10.25 -4.53 6.06
CA SER A 95 9.72 -3.91 7.28
C SER A 95 10.08 -2.43 7.42
N ALA A 96 11.14 -1.97 6.76
CA ALA A 96 11.56 -0.57 6.72
C ALA A 96 10.84 0.25 5.63
N GLY A 97 9.92 -0.35 4.87
CA GLY A 97 9.15 0.32 3.82
C GLY A 97 9.76 0.27 2.43
N VAL A 98 10.74 -0.62 2.18
CA VAL A 98 11.25 -0.87 0.82
C VAL A 98 10.26 -1.76 0.05
N ILE A 99 9.74 -1.22 -1.04
CA ILE A 99 8.79 -1.90 -1.94
C ILE A 99 9.57 -2.72 -2.96
N ASN A 100 10.47 -2.08 -3.70
CA ASN A 100 11.33 -2.70 -4.71
C ASN A 100 12.77 -2.25 -4.53
N LEU A 101 13.72 -3.17 -4.72
CA LEU A 101 15.14 -2.87 -4.77
C LEU A 101 15.74 -3.70 -5.90
N HIS A 102 16.34 -3.01 -6.87
CA HIS A 102 16.97 -3.63 -8.03
C HIS A 102 18.36 -3.07 -8.21
N ILE A 103 19.30 -3.93 -8.58
CA ILE A 103 20.68 -3.55 -8.85
C ILE A 103 21.03 -4.03 -10.25
N TRP A 104 21.52 -3.12 -11.07
CA TRP A 104 22.10 -3.40 -12.38
C TRP A 104 23.59 -3.10 -12.35
N LYS A 105 24.34 -3.76 -13.22
CA LYS A 105 25.79 -3.57 -13.35
C LYS A 105 26.17 -3.34 -14.80
N GLU A 106 27.08 -2.38 -15.00
CA GLU A 106 27.83 -2.19 -16.25
C GLU A 106 29.32 -2.13 -15.91
N ALA A 107 30.11 -3.09 -16.38
CA ALA A 107 31.50 -3.28 -15.94
C ALA A 107 31.59 -3.29 -14.38
N LEU A 108 32.31 -2.34 -13.77
CA LEU A 108 32.41 -2.20 -12.31
C LEU A 108 31.49 -1.12 -11.73
N GLN A 109 30.61 -0.54 -12.55
CA GLN A 109 29.61 0.42 -12.10
C GLN A 109 28.34 -0.33 -11.72
N LEU A 110 27.81 -0.03 -10.54
CA LEU A 110 26.53 -0.51 -10.06
C LEU A 110 25.52 0.64 -10.07
N PHE A 111 24.29 0.29 -10.41
CA PHE A 111 23.14 1.18 -10.41
C PHE A 111 22.04 0.53 -9.60
N MET A 112 21.56 1.20 -8.55
CA MET A 112 20.51 0.70 -7.69
C MET A 112 19.27 1.58 -7.81
N LEU A 113 18.11 0.98 -8.07
CA LEU A 113 16.81 1.61 -7.91
C LEU A 113 16.19 1.09 -6.62
N ILE A 114 15.78 2.01 -5.74
CA ILE A 114 14.97 1.70 -4.56
C ILE A 114 13.63 2.42 -4.72
N GLU A 115 12.55 1.66 -4.66
CA GLU A 115 11.20 2.20 -4.48
C GLU A 115 10.76 1.98 -3.04
N MET A 116 10.29 3.04 -2.40
CA MET A 116 9.89 3.04 -0.99
C MET A 116 8.48 3.58 -0.83
N GLU A 117 7.86 3.25 0.32
CA GLU A 117 6.65 3.93 0.80
C GLU A 117 6.83 5.46 0.78
N ASP A 118 5.74 6.18 0.55
CA ASP A 118 5.75 7.63 0.28
C ASP A 118 6.26 8.48 1.44
N ASP A 119 6.12 7.98 2.67
CA ASP A 119 6.57 8.62 3.91
C ASP A 119 8.00 8.24 4.33
N LYS A 120 8.71 7.39 3.55
CA LYS A 120 10.06 6.93 3.84
C LYS A 120 11.13 7.60 2.96
N ASP A 121 12.38 7.49 3.40
CA ASP A 121 13.56 7.90 2.63
C ASP A 121 14.79 7.05 2.97
N LEU A 122 15.93 7.37 2.38
CA LEU A 122 17.18 6.63 2.57
C LEU A 122 17.72 6.63 4.01
N SER A 123 17.19 7.47 4.91
CA SER A 123 17.59 7.45 6.33
C SER A 123 17.24 6.12 7.00
N VAL A 124 16.34 5.31 6.44
CA VAL A 124 16.06 3.95 6.93
C VAL A 124 17.28 3.04 6.88
N PHE A 125 18.29 3.33 6.07
CA PHE A 125 19.53 2.54 5.99
C PHE A 125 20.62 3.06 6.94
N GLY A 126 20.41 4.22 7.57
CA GLY A 126 21.39 4.89 8.40
C GLY A 126 21.77 4.13 9.68
N GLU A 127 22.85 4.56 10.30
CA GLU A 127 23.28 4.03 11.59
C GLU A 127 22.18 4.21 12.65
N GLY A 128 21.89 3.15 13.41
CA GLY A 128 20.83 3.16 14.42
C GLY A 128 19.40 3.14 13.86
N SER A 129 19.20 2.93 12.57
CA SER A 129 17.86 2.76 11.99
C SER A 129 17.17 1.48 12.47
N ASP A 130 15.84 1.43 12.36
CA ASP A 130 15.06 0.24 12.70
C ASP A 130 15.41 -0.96 11.81
N TYR A 131 15.79 -0.70 10.55
CA TYR A 131 16.34 -1.72 9.65
C TYR A 131 17.60 -2.36 10.25
N ARG A 132 18.61 -1.58 10.63
CA ARG A 132 19.84 -2.12 11.23
C ARG A 132 19.60 -2.79 12.57
N LYS A 133 18.65 -2.29 13.36
CA LYS A 133 18.24 -2.88 14.65
C LYS A 133 17.42 -4.17 14.51
N SER A 134 16.89 -4.46 13.31
CA SER A 134 15.97 -5.59 13.11
C SER A 134 16.62 -6.96 13.34
N SER A 135 17.93 -7.09 13.10
CA SER A 135 18.69 -8.30 13.37
C SER A 135 20.20 -8.02 13.36
N PRO A 136 21.01 -8.66 14.22
CA PRO A 136 22.47 -8.62 14.12
C PRO A 136 23.01 -9.07 12.75
N ARG A 137 22.28 -9.95 12.05
CA ARG A 137 22.61 -10.41 10.70
C ARG A 137 22.53 -9.29 9.66
N VAL A 138 21.66 -8.30 9.88
CA VAL A 138 21.57 -7.12 9.01
C VAL A 138 22.82 -6.25 9.18
N VAL A 139 23.25 -6.02 10.43
CA VAL A 139 24.49 -5.29 10.70
C VAL A 139 25.69 -5.99 10.07
N GLU A 140 25.81 -7.30 10.26
CA GLU A 140 26.87 -8.12 9.64
C GLU A 140 26.89 -7.98 8.12
N TRP A 141 25.71 -8.08 7.48
CA TRP A 141 25.57 -7.91 6.04
C TRP A 141 26.01 -6.54 5.56
N GLU A 142 25.50 -5.47 6.18
CA GLU A 142 25.81 -4.09 5.78
C GLU A 142 27.30 -3.78 5.96
N ASP A 143 27.89 -4.22 7.07
CA ASP A 143 29.32 -4.01 7.37
C ASP A 143 30.20 -4.75 6.35
N LYS A 144 29.79 -5.95 5.93
CA LYS A 144 30.44 -6.71 4.87
C LYS A 144 30.36 -5.98 3.52
N MET A 145 29.14 -5.61 3.10
CA MET A 145 28.90 -4.94 1.81
C MET A 145 29.60 -3.58 1.71
N ALA A 146 29.73 -2.84 2.82
CA ALA A 146 30.44 -1.57 2.86
C ALA A 146 31.92 -1.67 2.40
N THR A 147 32.52 -2.85 2.48
CA THR A 147 33.92 -3.08 2.07
C THR A 147 34.10 -3.26 0.56
N GLU A 148 33.01 -3.46 -0.19
CA GLU A 148 33.10 -3.90 -1.59
C GLU A 148 33.25 -2.73 -2.58
N PHE A 149 33.06 -1.50 -2.13
CA PHE A 149 33.08 -0.29 -2.96
C PHE A 149 34.30 0.60 -2.70
N HIS A 150 34.59 1.52 -3.64
CA HIS A 150 35.64 2.54 -3.47
C HIS A 150 35.19 3.74 -2.63
N SER A 151 33.90 4.13 -2.71
CA SER A 151 33.39 5.36 -2.08
C SER A 151 31.92 5.27 -1.67
N GLY A 152 31.41 4.05 -1.46
CA GLY A 152 30.01 3.79 -1.12
C GLY A 152 29.02 4.17 -2.24
N TRP A 153 27.75 4.31 -1.86
CA TRP A 153 26.66 4.69 -2.76
C TRP A 153 26.53 6.22 -2.85
N THR A 154 26.32 6.72 -4.07
CA THR A 154 26.02 8.13 -4.34
C THR A 154 24.66 8.22 -5.02
N GLN A 155 23.75 9.02 -4.47
CA GLN A 155 22.45 9.25 -5.08
C GLN A 155 22.60 10.04 -6.40
N ILE A 156 21.88 9.60 -7.42
CA ILE A 156 21.68 10.31 -8.68
C ILE A 156 20.36 11.08 -8.59
N GLU A 157 20.36 12.32 -9.06
CA GLU A 157 19.18 13.18 -9.08
C GLU A 157 18.20 12.73 -10.17
N GLU A 158 16.95 12.51 -9.79
CA GLU A 158 15.85 12.31 -10.74
C GLU A 158 15.42 13.68 -11.28
N ILE A 159 15.55 13.89 -12.60
CA ILE A 159 15.17 15.15 -13.25
C ILE A 159 13.76 15.12 -13.86
N HIS A 160 13.21 13.93 -14.10
CA HIS A 160 11.91 13.76 -14.75
C HIS A 160 11.33 12.35 -14.53
N SER A 161 10.01 12.29 -14.39
CA SER A 161 9.20 11.07 -14.51
C SER A 161 7.91 11.40 -15.24
N SER A 162 7.46 10.50 -16.13
CA SER A 162 6.18 10.63 -16.83
C SER A 162 4.98 10.61 -15.87
N ASP A 163 5.15 10.03 -14.69
CA ASP A 163 4.13 9.98 -13.65
C ASP A 163 3.93 11.33 -12.96
N ASN A 164 4.88 12.27 -13.11
CA ASN A 164 4.81 13.62 -12.53
C ASN A 164 4.09 14.64 -13.45
N TRP A 165 3.44 14.15 -14.51
CA TRP A 165 2.55 14.97 -15.35
C TRP A 165 1.37 15.50 -14.51
N LYS A 166 1.16 16.82 -14.53
CA LYS A 166 0.04 17.51 -13.85
C LYS A 166 -1.15 17.68 -14.78
#